data_AF-A0A7K9YDX1-F1
#
_entry.id   AF-A0A7K9YDX1-F1
#
_cell.length_a   1.000
_cell.length_b   1.000
_cell.length_c   1.000
_cell.angle_alpha   90.00
_cell.angle_beta   90.00
_cell.angle_gamma   90.00
#
_symmetry.space_group_name_H-M   'P 1'
#
loop_
_entity.id
_entity.type
_entity.pdbx_description
1 polymer ?
#
loop_
_entity_poly.entity_id
_entity_poly.type
_entity_poly.pdbx_seq_one_letter_code
_entity_poly.pdbx_strand_id
1 'polypeptide(L)' 'RRGVDVPCVLGVSNELVVLVDVGAKEVAFNCRCADVIAWSEEGAALKIYYGR' A
#
# COMPACT_ATOMS: atom_id res chain seq x y z
N ARG A 1 3.64 17.86 6.42
CA ARG A 1 4.26 17.22 7.60
C ARG A 1 4.91 15.94 7.10
N ARG A 2 6.21 15.73 7.34
CA ARG A 2 6.85 14.46 6.98
C ARG A 2 6.28 13.40 7.94
N GLY A 3 5.55 12.42 7.42
CA GLY A 3 5.11 11.27 8.23
C GLY A 3 6.34 10.50 8.71
N VAL A 4 6.21 9.80 9.83
CA VAL A 4 7.19 8.79 10.24
C VAL A 4 6.94 7.54 9.39
N ASP A 5 7.97 6.96 8.82
CA ASP A 5 7.86 5.69 8.10
C ASP A 5 7.42 4.59 9.07
N VAL A 6 6.41 3.83 8.69
CA VAL A 6 5.87 2.71 9.48
C VAL A 6 6.31 1.40 8.83
N PRO A 7 6.93 0.46 9.57
CA PRO A 7 7.20 -0.89 9.07
C PRO A 7 5.90 -1.62 8.73
N CYS A 8 5.72 -1.90 7.43
CA CYS A 8 4.52 -2.55 6.91
C CYS A 8 4.87 -3.75 6.03
N VAL A 9 3.91 -4.69 5.92
CA VAL A 9 3.91 -5.73 4.89
C VAL A 9 2.89 -5.37 3.81
N LEU A 10 3.28 -5.49 2.55
CA LEU A 10 2.40 -5.36 1.39
C LEU A 10 1.74 -6.70 1.08
N GLY A 11 0.40 -6.74 1.11
CA GLY A 11 -0.40 -7.86 0.66
C GLY A 11 -1.12 -7.52 -0.65
N VAL A 12 -1.14 -8.46 -1.59
CA VAL A 12 -1.83 -8.31 -2.88
C VAL A 12 -2.63 -9.58 -3.17
N SER A 13 -3.91 -9.41 -3.50
CA SER A 13 -4.79 -10.47 -4.00
C SER A 13 -5.38 -10.10 -5.37
N ASN A 14 -6.32 -10.90 -5.87
CA ASN A 14 -7.10 -10.54 -7.06
C ASN A 14 -8.04 -9.35 -6.82
N GLU A 15 -8.36 -9.03 -5.57
CA GLU A 15 -9.42 -8.08 -5.20
C GLU A 15 -8.89 -6.86 -4.44
N LEU A 16 -7.84 -7.02 -3.62
CA LEU A 16 -7.37 -6.00 -2.70
C LEU A 16 -5.85 -5.86 -2.75
N VAL A 17 -5.41 -4.61 -2.61
CA VAL A 17 -4.06 -4.24 -2.19
C VAL A 17 -4.16 -3.73 -0.76
N VAL A 18 -3.33 -4.26 0.15
CA VAL A 18 -3.34 -3.90 1.58
C VAL A 18 -1.93 -3.62 2.10
N LEU A 19 -1.80 -2.67 3.01
CA LEU A 19 -0.62 -2.52 3.87
C LEU A 19 -1.02 -2.85 5.31
N VAL A 20 -0.27 -3.74 5.94
CA VAL A 20 -0.46 -4.13 7.34
C VAL A 20 0.70 -3.60 8.17
N ASP A 21 0.40 -2.80 9.19
CA ASP A 21 1.38 -2.38 10.20
C ASP A 21 1.78 -3.60 11.04
N VAL A 22 3.08 -3.92 11.03
CA VAL A 22 3.61 -5.12 11.71
C VAL A 22 3.55 -4.99 13.23
N GLY A 23 3.75 -3.78 13.76
CA GLY A 23 3.75 -3.50 15.19
C GLY A 23 2.35 -3.47 15.76
N ALA A 24 1.45 -2.72 15.13
CA ALA A 24 0.06 -2.59 15.55
C ALA A 24 -0.78 -3.84 15.24
N LYS A 25 -0.35 -4.65 14.25
CA LYS A 25 -1.13 -5.77 13.69
C LYS A 25 -2.48 -5.33 13.12
N GLU A 26 -2.51 -4.14 12.51
CA GLU A 26 -3.70 -3.53 11.93
C GLU A 26 -3.49 -3.20 10.44
N VAL A 27 -4.61 -3.09 9.70
CA VAL A 27 -4.59 -2.64 8.30
C VAL A 27 -4.39 -1.12 8.27
N ALA A 28 -3.18 -0.70 7.90
CA ALA A 28 -2.84 0.72 7.76
C ALA A 28 -3.42 1.34 6.48
N PHE A 29 -3.58 0.52 5.43
CA PHE A 29 -4.15 0.95 4.15
C PHE A 29 -4.79 -0.23 3.41
N ASN A 30 -5.88 0.02 2.70
CA ASN A 30 -6.38 -0.87 1.66
C ASN A 30 -7.00 -0.09 0.49
N CYS A 31 -6.94 -0.68 -0.70
CA CYS A 31 -7.77 -0.30 -1.84
C CYS A 31 -8.15 -1.54 -2.67
N ARG A 32 -9.23 -1.45 -3.44
CA ARG A 32 -9.55 -2.53 -4.38
C ARG A 32 -8.54 -2.50 -5.53
N CYS A 33 -8.18 -3.66 -6.05
CA CYS A 33 -7.32 -3.75 -7.24
C CYS A 33 -7.91 -2.99 -8.44
N ALA A 34 -9.24 -2.97 -8.57
CA ALA A 34 -9.95 -2.21 -9.61
C ALA A 34 -9.81 -0.68 -9.48
N ASP A 35 -9.43 -0.18 -8.30
CA ASP A 35 -9.23 1.26 -8.05
C ASP A 35 -7.76 1.67 -8.23
N VAL A 36 -6.86 0.73 -8.58
CA VAL A 36 -5.46 1.02 -8.91
C VAL A 36 -5.37 1.48 -10.36
N ILE A 37 -4.86 2.69 -10.57
CA ILE A 37 -4.75 3.34 -11.88
C ILE A 37 -3.39 3.03 -12.52
N ALA A 38 -2.32 3.05 -11.72
CA ALA A 38 -0.96 2.79 -12.17
C ALA A 38 -0.06 2.37 -11.00
N TRP A 39 1.11 1.83 -11.32
CA TRP A 39 2.19 1.62 -10.36
C TRP A 39 3.53 1.91 -11.03
N SER A 40 4.54 2.25 -10.23
CA SER A 40 5.91 2.41 -10.70
C SER A 40 6.92 2.07 -9.60
N GLU A 41 8.09 1.62 -10.03
CA GLU A 41 9.27 1.46 -9.20
C GLU A 41 10.12 2.75 -9.21
N GLU A 42 10.66 3.12 -8.04
CA GLU A 42 11.63 4.20 -7.92
C GLU A 42 12.70 3.78 -6.92
N GLY A 43 13.84 3.30 -7.42
CA GLY A 43 14.88 2.72 -6.59
C GLY A 43 14.37 1.49 -5.84
N ALA A 44 14.35 1.56 -4.51
CA ALA A 44 13.84 0.50 -3.63
C ALA A 44 12.39 0.74 -3.17
N ALA A 45 11.67 1.68 -3.79
CA ALA A 45 10.28 2.00 -3.46
C ALA A 45 9.32 1.54 -4.56
N LEU A 46 8.15 1.04 -4.16
CA LEU A 46 7.00 0.81 -5.04
C LEU A 46 5.95 1.90 -4.78
N LYS A 47 5.56 2.61 -5.83
CA LYS A 47 4.47 3.60 -5.80
C LYS A 47 3.22 2.99 -6.42
N ILE A 48 2.10 3.10 -5.72
CA ILE A 48 0.78 2.66 -6.21
C ILE A 48 -0.11 3.89 -6.29
N TYR A 49 -0.58 4.20 -7.50
CA TYR A 49 -1.50 5.28 -7.78
C TYR A 49 -2.91 4.70 -7.81
N TYR A 50 -3.76 5.17 -6.90
CA TYR A 50 -5.15 4.74 -6.78
C TYR A 50 -6.08 5.95 -6.80
N GLY A 51 -7.30 5.75 -7.28
CA GLY A 51 -8.30 6.81 -7.36
C GLY A 51 -9.70 6.23 -7.55
N ARG A 52 -10.71 7.04 -7.22
CA ARG A 52 -12.11 6.76 -7.54
C ARG A 52 -12.58 7.66 -8.66
#